data_AF-A0A931PM41-F1
#
_entry.id   AF-A0A931PM41-F1
#
_cell.length_a   1.000
_cell.length_b   1.000
_cell.length_c   1.000
_cell.angle_alpha   90.00
_cell.angle_beta   90.00
_cell.angle_gamma   90.00
#
_symmetry.space_group_name_H-M   'P 1'
#
loop_
_entity.id
_entity.type
_entity.pdbx_description
1 polymer ?
#
loop_
_entity_poly.entity_id
_entity_poly.type
_entity_poly.pdbx_seq_one_letter_code
_entity_poly.pdbx_strand_id
1 'polypeptide(L)' 'MQVGAFTSPGQSDWKWRIINYAGETVEESRRSFRTIALAVDDGRKRLKELDPDTSVPRTNYRSTSYLRGARAAKPA' A
#
# COMPACT_ATOMS: atom_id res chain seq x y z
N MET A 1 6.41 1.70 -7.94
CA MET A 1 6.46 0.70 -6.85
C MET A 1 7.42 1.16 -5.76
N GLN A 2 7.11 0.84 -4.51
CA GLN A 2 7.91 1.20 -3.33
C GLN A 2 8.00 0.03 -2.36
N VAL A 3 9.15 -0.12 -1.71
CA VAL A 3 9.33 -1.06 -0.59
C VAL A 3 9.07 -0.32 0.72
N GLY A 4 8.15 -0.83 1.53
CA GLY A 4 7.89 -0.35 2.88
C GLY A 4 8.20 -1.44 3.90
N ALA A 5 9.01 -1.13 4.91
CA ALA A 5 9.22 -2.01 6.04
C ALA A 5 8.20 -1.72 7.15
N PHE A 6 7.70 -2.75 7.80
CA PHE A 6 6.71 -2.66 8.88
C PHE A 6 6.96 -3.74 9.93
N THR A 7 6.42 -3.54 11.13
CA THR A 7 6.44 -4.51 12.23
C THR A 7 5.03 -4.69 12.74
N SER A 8 4.73 -5.87 13.30
CA SER A 8 3.47 -6.09 14.01
C SER A 8 3.61 -5.59 15.46
N PRO A 9 2.57 -4.93 16.01
CA PRO A 9 2.57 -4.56 17.43
C PRO A 9 2.81 -5.78 18.30
N GLY A 10 3.80 -5.71 19.20
CA GLY A 10 4.21 -6.83 20.06
C GLY A 10 5.25 -7.78 19.45
N GLN A 11 5.65 -7.60 18.19
CA GLN A 11 6.79 -8.31 17.59
C GLN A 11 7.92 -7.34 17.26
N SER A 12 9.14 -7.76 17.57
CA SER A 12 10.39 -7.06 17.22
C SER A 12 10.89 -7.42 15.82
N ASP A 13 10.14 -8.28 15.12
CA ASP A 13 10.44 -8.76 13.79
C ASP A 13 9.90 -7.80 12.72
N TRP A 14 10.79 -7.37 11.85
CA TRP A 14 10.53 -6.54 10.69
C TRP A 14 10.16 -7.39 9.50
N LYS A 15 9.16 -6.93 8.74
CA LYS A 15 8.79 -7.46 7.44
C LYS A 15 8.83 -6.34 6.43
N TRP A 16 8.93 -6.68 5.16
CA TRP A 16 8.79 -5.72 4.08
C TRP A 16 7.55 -6.04 3.24
N ARG A 17 6.98 -5.02 2.63
CA ARG A 17 5.94 -5.14 1.61
C ARG A 17 6.28 -4.25 0.43
N ILE A 18 5.98 -4.71 -0.78
CA ILE A 18 6.06 -3.93 -2.00
C ILE A 18 4.67 -3.38 -2.31
N ILE A 19 4.59 -2.07 -2.51
CA ILE A 19 3.37 -1.36 -2.83
C ILE A 19 3.49 -0.83 -4.26
N ASN A 20 2.48 -1.09 -5.09
CA ASN A 20 2.42 -0.54 -6.45
C ASN A 20 2.02 0.93 -6.46
N TYR A 21 2.05 1.56 -7.63
CA TYR A 21 1.60 2.95 -7.76
C TYR A 21 0.10 3.16 -7.48
N ALA A 22 -0.71 2.11 -7.57
CA ALA A 22 -2.12 2.14 -7.19
C ALA A 22 -2.35 2.08 -5.66
N GLY A 23 -1.28 1.93 -4.86
CA GLY A 23 -1.36 1.84 -3.41
C GLY A 23 -1.70 0.45 -2.89
N GLU A 24 -1.71 -0.57 -3.75
CA GLU A 24 -1.98 -1.95 -3.36
C GLU A 24 -0.67 -2.68 -3.01
N THR A 25 -0.75 -3.54 -1.98
CA THR A 25 0.34 -4.45 -1.65
C THR A 25 0.43 -5.53 -2.72
N VAL A 26 1.54 -5.54 -3.46
CA VAL A 26 1.82 -6.53 -4.50
C VAL A 26 2.42 -7.78 -3.91
N GLU A 27 3.36 -7.62 -2.98
CA GLU A 27 4.03 -8.74 -2.33
C GLU A 27 4.42 -8.37 -0.89
N GLU A 28 4.42 -9.36 -0.01
CA GLU A 28 4.84 -9.23 1.39
C GLU A 28 5.88 -10.29 1.74
N SER A 29 6.86 -9.91 2.57
CA SER A 29 7.89 -10.82 3.04
C SER A 29 7.30 -11.90 3.95
N ARG A 30 7.43 -13.16 3.52
CA ARG A 30 7.14 -14.32 4.38
C ARG A 30 8.16 -14.46 5.51
N ARG A 31 9.36 -13.94 5.31
CA ARG A 31 10.45 -13.92 6.28
C ARG A 31 10.35 -12.69 7.18
N SER A 32 10.72 -12.89 8.44
CA SER A 32 10.96 -11.84 9.42
C SER A 32 12.45 -11.51 9.48
N PHE A 33 12.74 -10.23 9.74
CA PHE A 33 14.07 -9.68 9.82
C PHE A 33 14.25 -8.97 11.16
N ARG A 34 15.47 -9.00 11.69
CA ARG A 34 15.75 -8.40 13.00
C ARG A 34 15.89 -6.88 12.95
N THR A 35 16.10 -6.31 11.76
CA THR A 35 16.29 -4.87 11.56
C THR A 35 15.53 -4.38 10.33
N ILE A 36 15.13 -3.11 10.37
CA ILE A 36 14.50 -2.43 9.24
C ILE A 36 15.39 -2.42 8.00
N ALA A 37 16.71 -2.26 8.18
CA ALA A 37 17.67 -2.22 7.07
C ALA A 37 17.71 -3.54 6.30
N LEU A 38 17.70 -4.68 7.01
CA LEU A 38 17.66 -6.01 6.38
C LEU A 38 16.35 -6.25 5.65
N ALA A 39 15.22 -5.85 6.24
CA ALA A 39 13.92 -5.95 5.59
C ALA A 39 13.88 -5.10 4.30
N VAL A 40 14.39 -3.87 4.35
CA VAL A 40 14.42 -2.98 3.16
C VAL A 40 15.38 -3.50 2.09
N ASP A 41 16.54 -4.03 2.45
CA ASP A 41 17.50 -4.60 1.48
C ASP A 41 16.91 -5.82 0.75
N ASP A 42 16.32 -6.75 1.51
CA ASP A 42 15.66 -7.93 0.96
C ASP A 42 14.48 -7.54 0.05
N GLY A 43 13.65 -6.60 0.50
CA GLY A 43 12.54 -6.08 -0.30
C GLY A 43 13.01 -5.33 -1.56
N ARG A 44 14.17 -4.65 -1.53
CA ARG A 44 14.75 -4.01 -2.72
C ARG A 44 15.30 -5.03 -3.72
N LYS A 45 15.87 -6.13 -3.25
CA LYS A 45 16.26 -7.25 -4.12
C LYS A 45 15.02 -7.84 -4.80
N ARG A 46 13.98 -8.11 -4.02
CA ARG A 46 12.73 -8.65 -4.56
C ARG A 46 12.05 -7.69 -5.54
N LEU A 47 12.05 -6.39 -5.24
CA LEU A 47 11.53 -5.37 -6.15
C LEU A 47 12.29 -5.30 -7.48
N LYS A 48 13.60 -5.60 -7.51
CA LYS A 48 14.37 -5.66 -8.76
C LYS A 48 14.05 -6.92 -9.58
N GLU A 49 13.69 -8.02 -8.93
CA GLU A 49 13.22 -9.24 -9.59
C GLU A 49 11.79 -9.11 -10.10
N LEU A 50 11.02 -8.21 -9.50
CA LEU A 50 9.68 -7.84 -9.94
C LEU A 50 9.80 -6.85 -11.13
N ASP A 51 9.86 -7.40 -12.35
CA ASP A 51 9.75 -6.68 -13.64
C ASP A 51 8.44 -5.84 -13.72
N PRO A 52 8.26 -4.92 -14.70
CA PRO A 52 7.52 -3.67 -14.52
C PRO A 52 6.09 -3.84 -14.01
N ASP A 53 5.74 -2.94 -13.09
CA ASP A 53 4.43 -2.79 -12.46
C ASP A 53 3.30 -2.85 -13.50
N THR A 54 2.64 -4.00 -13.60
CA THR A 54 1.47 -4.21 -14.46
C THR A 54 0.18 -3.75 -13.79
N SER A 55 0.27 -3.19 -12.58
CA SER A 55 -0.89 -2.70 -11.86
C SER A 55 -1.51 -1.49 -12.57
N VAL A 56 -2.74 -1.65 -13.04
CA VAL A 56 -3.55 -0.56 -13.56
C VAL A 56 -4.00 0.33 -12.39
N PRO A 57 -3.93 1.67 -12.51
CA PRO A 57 -4.49 2.55 -11.49
C PRO A 57 -5.96 2.20 -11.29
N ARG A 58 -6.32 1.70 -10.11
CA ARG A 58 -7.74 1.53 -9.77
C ARG A 58 -8.32 2.91 -9.62
N THR A 59 -9.10 3.33 -10.62
CA THR A 59 -9.91 4.53 -10.56
C THR A 59 -10.86 4.40 -9.36
N ASN A 60 -10.45 4.98 -8.24
CA ASN A 60 -11.33 5.23 -7.10
C ASN A 60 -12.25 6.40 -7.47
N TYR A 61 -13.12 6.21 -8.47
CA TYR A 61 -14.18 7.16 -8.79
C TYR A 61 -15.31 6.99 -7.77
N ARG A 62 -15.04 7.37 -6.52
CA ARG A 62 -16.09 7.56 -5.53
C ARG A 62 -16.74 8.90 -5.86
N SER A 63 -17.68 8.88 -6.80
CA SER A 63 -18.49 10.04 -7.16
C SER A 63 -19.20 10.57 -5.93
N THR A 64 -18.72 11.67 -5.38
CA THR A 64 -19.41 12.45 -4.34
C THR A 64 -20.61 13.24 -4.90
N SER A 65 -21.18 12.80 -6.03
CA SER A 65 -22.37 13.40 -6.64
C SER A 65 -23.55 13.41 -5.67
N TYR A 66 -23.69 12.37 -4.85
CA TYR A 66 -24.72 12.27 -3.81
C TYR A 66 -24.58 13.32 -2.69
N LEU A 67 -23.39 13.89 -2.48
CA LEU A 67 -23.17 14.95 -1.48
C LEU A 67 -23.61 16.33 -1.98
N ARG A 68 -23.80 16.52 -3.29
CA ARG A 68 -24.24 17.81 -3.86
C ARG A 68 -25.75 18.02 -3.82
N GLY A 69 -26.56 16.98 -3.59
CA GLY A 69 -28.02 17.10 -3.51
C GLY A 69 -28.57 17.49 -2.14
N ALA A 70 -27.79 17.32 -1.06
CA ALA A 70 -28.32 17.40 0.31
C ALA A 70 -28.48 18.83 0.88
N ARG A 71 -28.27 19.89 0.08
CA ARG A 71 -28.37 21.28 0.55
C ARG A 71 -29.65 22.02 0.14
N ALA A 72 -30.63 21.33 -0.45
CA ALA A 72 -31.88 21.95 -0.92
C ALA A 72 -33.11 21.32 -0.28
N ALA A 73 -33.30 21.48 1.04
CA ALA A 73 -34.62 21.37 1.66
C ALA A 73 -34.63 22.01 3.05
N LYS A 74 -35.05 23.27 3.12
CA LYS A 74 -35.67 23.82 4.32
C LYS A 74 -36.77 24.80 3.89
N PRO A 75 -38.05 24.41 3.87
CA PRO A 75 -39.14 25.38 3.85
C PRO A 75 -39.52 25.79 5.28
N ALA A 76 -40.14 26.96 5.33
CA ALA A 76 -40.44 27.84 6.46
C ALA A 76 -41.42 27.27 7.50
#